data_AF-A0A357V4C1-F1
#
_entry.id   AF-A0A357V4C1-F1
#
_cell.length_a   1.000
_cell.length_b   1.000
_cell.length_c   1.000
_cell.angle_alpha   90.00
_cell.angle_beta   90.00
_cell.angle_gamma   90.00
#
_symmetry.space_group_name_H-M   'P 1'
#
loop_
_entity.id
_entity.type
_entity.pdbx_description
1 polymer ?
#
loop_
_entity_poly.entity_id
_entity_poly.type
_entity_poly.pdbx_seq_one_letter_code
_entity_poly.pdbx_strand_id
1 'polypeptide(L)'
;MILRTQLVVLIGLAVLLGAGWYALNGSEVGAQPKNAPRAAGGGTRVLVEKAPASTDKIIVRAVGTGEARKSAALYPKTAGEVVAVSFRSQDRVHKGQILLRLEDIHQQIAVRLAKVAVKDATR
;
A
#
# COMPACT_ATOMS: atom_id res chain seq x y z
N MET A 1 63.96 -97.91 -1.61
CA MET A 1 64.94 -96.82 -1.73
C MET A 1 64.75 -96.04 -3.04
N ILE A 2 63.52 -95.59 -3.33
CA ILE A 2 63.17 -94.71 -4.48
C ILE A 2 61.80 -94.04 -4.25
N LEU A 3 60.89 -94.69 -3.50
CA LEU A 3 59.51 -94.23 -3.27
C LEU A 3 59.37 -93.02 -2.32
N ARG A 4 60.24 -92.88 -1.31
CA ARG A 4 60.17 -91.75 -0.35
C ARG A 4 60.66 -90.44 -0.97
N THR A 5 61.71 -90.48 -1.78
CA THR A 5 62.26 -89.31 -2.49
C THR A 5 61.30 -88.83 -3.59
N GLN A 6 60.60 -89.75 -4.26
CA GLN A 6 59.63 -89.44 -5.29
C GLN A 6 58.37 -88.75 -4.72
N LEU A 7 57.91 -89.13 -3.51
CA LEU A 7 56.79 -88.45 -2.83
C LEU A 7 57.11 -86.99 -2.47
N VAL A 8 58.33 -86.69 -2.03
CA VAL A 8 58.72 -85.31 -1.68
C VAL A 8 58.77 -84.42 -2.93
N VAL A 9 59.28 -84.94 -4.06
CA VAL A 9 59.32 -84.20 -5.32
C VAL A 9 57.91 -83.99 -5.89
N LEU A 10 57.02 -84.97 -5.77
CA LEU A 10 55.63 -84.87 -6.25
C LEU A 10 54.80 -83.88 -5.43
N ILE A 11 54.98 -83.86 -4.09
CA ILE A 11 54.36 -82.85 -3.22
C ILE A 11 54.90 -81.46 -3.54
N GLY A 12 56.22 -81.31 -3.73
CA GLY A 12 56.83 -80.04 -4.13
C GLY A 12 56.29 -79.51 -5.46
N LEU A 13 56.13 -80.38 -6.46
CA LEU A 13 55.55 -80.02 -7.76
C LEU A 13 54.06 -79.66 -7.66
N ALA A 14 53.29 -80.39 -6.86
CA ALA A 14 51.87 -80.11 -6.64
C ALA A 14 51.65 -78.77 -5.91
N VAL A 15 52.52 -78.42 -4.95
CA VAL A 15 52.48 -77.12 -4.27
C VAL A 15 52.85 -75.98 -5.23
N LEU A 16 53.86 -76.17 -6.09
CA LEU A 16 54.22 -75.17 -7.11
C LEU A 16 53.11 -74.95 -8.15
N LEU A 17 52.48 -76.03 -8.62
CA LEU A 17 51.36 -75.94 -9.56
C LEU A 17 50.10 -75.37 -8.91
N GLY A 18 49.81 -75.73 -7.65
CA GLY A 18 48.68 -75.18 -6.89
C GLY A 18 48.84 -73.70 -6.56
N ALA A 19 50.05 -73.26 -6.18
CA ALA A 19 50.35 -71.85 -5.95
C ALA A 19 50.29 -71.03 -7.25
N GLY A 20 50.77 -71.59 -8.37
CA GLY A 20 50.64 -70.98 -9.71
C GLY A 20 49.17 -70.83 -10.13
N TRP A 21 48.34 -71.87 -9.94
CA TRP A 21 46.91 -71.80 -10.25
C TRP A 21 46.17 -70.78 -9.38
N TYR A 22 46.48 -70.73 -8.08
CA TYR A 22 45.85 -69.78 -7.16
C TYR A 22 46.21 -68.31 -7.47
N ALA A 23 47.44 -68.05 -7.88
CA ALA A 23 47.88 -66.70 -8.26
C ALA A 23 47.28 -66.20 -9.58
N LEU A 24 46.97 -67.09 -10.53
CA LEU A 24 46.41 -66.72 -11.83
C LEU A 24 44.87 -66.75 -11.91
N ASN A 25 44.17 -67.48 -11.03
CA ASN A 25 42.70 -67.50 -11.00
C ASN A 25 42.05 -66.47 -10.05
N GLY A 26 42.84 -65.61 -9.40
CA GLY A 26 42.36 -64.59 -8.46
C GLY A 26 41.74 -63.33 -9.09
N SER A 27 41.54 -63.26 -10.41
CA SER A 27 40.95 -62.10 -11.10
C SER A 27 39.69 -62.48 -11.90
N GLU A 28 38.64 -62.88 -11.21
CA GLU A 28 37.28 -62.91 -11.77
C GLU A 28 36.69 -61.49 -11.77
N VAL A 29 36.85 -60.80 -12.91
CA VAL A 29 36.20 -59.52 -13.21
C VAL A 29 34.74 -59.79 -13.55
N GLY A 30 33.88 -59.79 -12.53
CA GLY A 30 32.43 -59.72 -12.69
C GLY A 30 32.01 -58.34 -13.20
N ALA A 31 31.43 -58.27 -14.39
CA ALA A 31 30.93 -57.03 -14.99
C ALA A 31 29.73 -56.48 -14.19
N GLN A 32 29.96 -55.42 -13.45
CA GLN A 32 28.92 -54.68 -12.72
C GLN A 32 28.13 -53.79 -13.70
N PRO A 33 26.78 -53.84 -13.72
CA PRO A 33 25.99 -52.97 -14.57
C PRO A 33 26.15 -51.53 -14.10
N LYS A 34 26.78 -50.72 -14.95
CA LYS A 34 26.97 -49.29 -14.75
C LYS A 34 25.63 -48.61 -15.03
N ASN A 35 24.80 -48.46 -14.01
CA ASN A 35 23.66 -47.55 -14.07
C ASN A 35 24.21 -46.12 -14.10
N ALA A 36 24.47 -45.61 -15.31
CA ALA A 36 24.78 -44.21 -15.49
C ALA A 36 23.53 -43.39 -15.07
N PRO A 37 23.62 -42.47 -14.11
CA PRO A 37 22.54 -41.54 -13.87
C PRO A 37 22.38 -40.70 -15.13
N ARG A 38 21.22 -40.86 -15.79
CA ARG A 38 20.82 -40.03 -16.92
C ARG A 38 20.88 -38.59 -16.44
N ALA A 39 21.78 -37.80 -17.02
CA ALA A 39 21.89 -36.37 -16.74
C ALA A 39 20.52 -35.75 -17.02
N ALA A 40 19.81 -35.40 -15.94
CA ALA A 40 18.61 -34.58 -16.04
C ALA A 40 19.04 -33.28 -16.72
N GLY A 41 18.41 -32.99 -17.86
CA GLY A 41 18.72 -31.84 -18.69
C GLY A 41 18.83 -30.58 -17.85
N GLY A 42 19.92 -29.83 -18.07
CA GLY A 42 20.15 -28.56 -17.40
C GLY A 42 19.05 -27.58 -17.79
N GLY A 43 18.06 -27.41 -16.91
CA GLY A 43 17.09 -26.33 -17.03
C GLY A 43 17.82 -24.98 -17.06
N THR A 44 17.39 -24.10 -17.95
CA THR A 44 17.91 -22.73 -18.06
C THR A 44 17.85 -22.05 -16.70
N ARG A 45 19.02 -21.67 -16.18
CA ARG A 45 19.11 -20.98 -14.90
C ARG A 45 18.61 -19.55 -15.06
N VAL A 46 17.56 -19.21 -14.33
CA VAL A 46 17.01 -17.85 -14.27
C VAL A 46 17.30 -17.25 -12.90
N LEU A 47 17.70 -15.98 -12.90
CA LEU A 47 17.90 -15.22 -11.68
C LEU A 47 16.55 -14.65 -11.24
N VAL A 48 16.16 -14.93 -10.00
CA VAL A 48 14.93 -14.41 -9.39
C VAL A 48 15.27 -13.66 -8.10
N GLU A 49 14.51 -12.61 -7.83
CA GLU A 49 14.60 -11.85 -6.59
C GLU A 49 13.27 -11.91 -5.84
N LYS A 50 13.34 -11.96 -4.51
CA LYS A 50 12.15 -12.01 -3.65
C LYS A 50 11.53 -10.61 -3.62
N ALA A 51 10.28 -10.48 -4.05
CA ALA A 51 9.52 -9.23 -3.96
C ALA A 51 8.71 -9.16 -2.65
N PRO A 52 9.19 -8.48 -1.59
CA PRO A 52 8.41 -8.28 -0.39
C PRO A 52 7.25 -7.30 -0.65
N ALA A 53 6.11 -7.54 -0.03
CA ALA A 53 5.02 -6.58 -0.04
C ALA A 53 5.46 -5.31 0.71
N SER A 54 5.35 -4.16 0.02
CA SER A 54 5.57 -2.84 0.61
C SER A 54 4.29 -2.03 0.49
N THR A 55 4.03 -1.18 1.48
CA THR A 55 2.89 -0.26 1.42
C THR A 55 3.27 0.95 0.57
N ASP A 56 2.64 1.07 -0.59
CA ASP A 56 2.75 2.25 -1.44
C ASP A 56 1.66 3.27 -1.09
N LYS A 57 2.00 4.56 -1.16
CA LYS A 57 1.07 5.66 -0.87
C LYS A 57 0.91 6.52 -2.10
N ILE A 58 -0.21 6.35 -2.78
CA ILE A 58 -0.59 7.20 -3.91
C ILE A 58 -1.32 8.44 -3.37
N ILE A 59 -0.75 9.62 -3.61
CA ILE A 59 -1.39 10.91 -3.28
C ILE A 59 -2.02 11.46 -4.56
N VAL A 60 -3.34 11.42 -4.62
CA VAL A 60 -4.10 12.05 -5.71
C VAL A 60 -4.44 13.49 -5.31
N ARG A 61 -4.06 14.47 -6.13
CA ARG A 61 -4.37 15.88 -5.92
C ARG A 61 -5.40 16.33 -6.94
N ALA A 62 -6.58 16.73 -6.48
CA ALA A 62 -7.58 17.39 -7.29
C ALA A 62 -7.59 18.90 -6.96
N VAL A 63 -7.86 19.72 -7.98
CA VAL A 63 -8.12 21.15 -7.80
C VAL A 63 -9.63 21.36 -7.91
N GLY A 64 -10.20 22.09 -6.96
CA GLY A 64 -11.60 22.48 -6.96
C GLY A 64 -11.75 23.93 -6.50
N THR A 65 -12.91 24.51 -6.74
CA THR A 65 -13.23 25.87 -6.31
C THR A 65 -13.82 25.87 -4.91
N GLY A 66 -13.34 26.76 -4.04
CA GLY A 66 -13.93 26.99 -2.72
C GLY A 66 -15.05 28.03 -2.81
N GLU A 67 -16.16 27.77 -2.11
CA GLU A 67 -17.27 28.72 -1.99
C GLU A 67 -17.55 29.08 -0.54
N ALA A 68 -18.23 30.21 -0.34
CA ALA A 68 -18.64 30.65 0.99
C ALA A 68 -19.68 29.69 1.58
N ARG A 69 -19.47 29.23 2.82
CA ARG A 69 -20.44 28.37 3.53
C ARG A 69 -21.82 29.03 3.68
N LYS A 70 -21.85 30.36 3.77
CA LYS A 70 -23.05 31.18 3.86
C LYS A 70 -22.79 32.48 3.10
N SER A 71 -23.70 32.82 2.20
CA SER A 71 -23.71 34.09 1.48
C SER A 71 -25.10 34.72 1.63
N ALA A 72 -25.16 36.05 1.74
CA ALA A 72 -26.40 36.78 1.86
C ALA A 72 -26.30 38.09 1.07
N ALA A 73 -27.28 38.34 0.21
CA ALA A 73 -27.52 39.64 -0.38
C ALA A 73 -28.50 40.42 0.51
N LEU A 74 -28.15 41.64 0.88
CA LEU A 74 -28.96 42.48 1.76
C LEU A 74 -29.82 43.42 0.92
N TYR A 75 -31.11 43.46 1.22
CA TYR A 75 -32.07 44.39 0.63
C TYR A 75 -32.81 45.12 1.73
N PRO A 76 -33.08 46.42 1.59
CA PRO A 76 -33.87 47.16 2.55
C PRO A 76 -35.33 46.68 2.50
N LYS A 77 -35.99 46.60 3.66
CA LYS A 77 -37.40 46.20 3.76
C LYS A 77 -38.35 47.30 3.27
N THR A 78 -37.92 48.55 3.32
CA THR A 78 -38.71 49.72 2.95
C THR A 78 -37.91 50.58 1.98
N ALA A 79 -38.61 51.32 1.13
CA ALA A 79 -37.99 52.39 0.36
C ALA A 79 -37.49 53.51 1.30
N GLY A 80 -36.43 54.19 0.89
CA GLY A 80 -35.83 55.31 1.61
C GLY A 80 -34.45 55.62 1.09
N GLU A 81 -34.01 56.86 1.27
CA GLU A 81 -32.66 57.29 0.92
C GLU A 81 -31.65 56.78 1.96
N VAL A 82 -30.43 56.48 1.51
CA VAL A 82 -29.32 56.10 2.40
C VAL A 82 -28.73 57.35 3.03
N VAL A 83 -28.91 57.52 4.33
CA VAL A 83 -28.39 58.67 5.09
C VAL A 83 -27.02 58.37 5.71
N ALA A 84 -26.75 57.11 6.05
CA ALA A 84 -25.43 56.71 6.56
C ALA A 84 -25.08 55.26 6.25
N VAL A 85 -23.79 55.02 6.02
CA VAL A 85 -23.18 53.70 5.88
C VAL A 85 -22.21 53.49 7.04
N SER A 86 -22.41 52.44 7.82
CA SER A 86 -21.71 52.20 9.10
C SER A 86 -20.66 51.08 9.03
N PHE A 87 -20.21 50.73 7.82
CA PHE A 87 -19.17 49.72 7.59
C PHE A 87 -18.30 50.12 6.40
N ARG A 88 -17.10 49.55 6.32
CA ARG A 88 -16.23 49.68 5.15
C ARG A 88 -16.09 48.34 4.46
N SER A 89 -15.62 48.37 3.22
CA SER A 89 -15.31 47.15 2.46
C SER A 89 -14.35 46.27 3.26
N GLN A 90 -14.61 44.95 3.23
CA GLN A 90 -13.84 43.92 3.94
C GLN A 90 -13.93 43.93 5.48
N ASP A 91 -14.69 44.84 6.09
CA ASP A 91 -14.92 44.81 7.53
C ASP A 91 -15.74 43.56 7.92
N ARG A 92 -15.41 42.99 9.09
CA ARG A 92 -16.22 41.93 9.72
C ARG A 92 -17.39 42.57 10.45
N VAL A 93 -18.59 42.07 10.19
CA VAL A 93 -19.83 42.55 10.80
C VAL A 93 -20.47 41.48 11.70
N HIS A 94 -21.21 41.92 12.71
CA HIS A 94 -21.86 41.04 13.67
C HIS A 94 -23.38 41.03 13.50
N LYS A 95 -24.03 39.95 13.95
CA LYS A 95 -25.49 39.86 13.91
C LYS A 95 -26.11 41.00 14.76
N GLY A 96 -27.06 41.72 14.17
CA GLY A 96 -27.73 42.85 14.81
C GLY A 96 -26.97 44.18 14.71
N GLN A 97 -25.76 44.19 14.13
CA GLN A 97 -25.06 45.43 13.85
C GLN A 97 -25.81 46.25 12.79
N ILE A 98 -25.95 47.56 13.04
CA ILE A 98 -26.53 48.48 12.07
C ILE A 98 -25.50 48.72 10.97
N LEU A 99 -25.81 48.27 9.75
CA LEU A 99 -24.92 48.44 8.58
C LEU A 99 -25.25 49.69 7.77
N LEU A 100 -26.54 50.03 7.71
CA LEU A 100 -27.08 51.08 6.86
C LEU A 100 -28.17 51.82 7.65
N ARG A 101 -28.21 53.15 7.55
CA ARG A 101 -29.33 53.96 8.03
C ARG A 101 -30.05 54.54 6.82
N LEU A 102 -31.35 54.25 6.77
CA LEU A 102 -32.25 54.88 5.82
C LEU A 102 -32.92 56.09 6.48
N GLU A 103 -33.34 57.04 5.66
CA GLU A 103 -34.24 58.10 6.11
C GLU A 103 -35.55 57.49 6.63
N ASP A 104 -36.00 57.93 7.81
CA ASP A 104 -37.09 57.30 8.55
C ASP A 104 -38.20 58.27 9.00
N ILE A 105 -38.24 59.49 8.46
CA ILE A 105 -39.17 60.55 8.89
C ILE A 105 -40.63 60.07 8.80
N HIS A 106 -41.04 59.49 7.67
CA HIS A 106 -42.40 58.98 7.48
C HIS A 106 -42.75 57.87 8.47
N GLN A 107 -41.80 56.97 8.73
CA GLN A 107 -41.92 55.86 9.64
C GLN A 107 -42.06 56.35 11.08
N GLN A 108 -41.29 57.38 11.47
CA GLN A 108 -41.40 58.00 12.79
C GLN A 108 -42.76 58.66 13.01
N ILE A 109 -43.28 59.38 12.01
CA ILE A 109 -44.62 60.00 12.07
C ILE A 109 -45.69 58.91 12.23
N ALA A 110 -45.64 57.85 11.43
CA ALA A 110 -46.58 56.74 11.49
C ALA A 110 -46.59 56.08 12.88
N VAL A 111 -45.42 55.82 13.46
CA VAL A 111 -45.29 55.26 14.81
C VAL A 111 -45.87 56.22 15.86
N ARG A 112 -45.66 57.53 15.71
CA ARG A 112 -46.20 58.53 16.65
C ARG A 112 -47.72 58.57 16.60
N LEU A 113 -48.31 58.59 15.41
CA LEU A 113 -49.76 58.55 15.22
C LEU A 113 -50.38 57.28 15.80
N ALA A 114 -49.77 56.12 15.54
CA ALA A 114 -50.23 54.85 16.10
C ALA A 114 -50.20 54.85 17.64
N LYS A 115 -49.17 55.42 18.26
CA LYS A 115 -49.09 55.55 19.73
C LYS A 115 -50.19 56.45 20.30
N VAL A 116 -50.53 57.54 19.62
CA VAL A 116 -51.66 58.41 20.02
C VAL A 116 -52.97 57.65 19.94
N ALA A 117 -53.22 56.95 18.81
CA ALA A 117 -54.44 56.16 18.63
C ALA A 117 -54.61 55.07 19.70
N VAL A 118 -53.52 54.37 20.06
CA VAL A 118 -53.54 53.37 21.14
C VAL A 118 -53.87 54.03 22.49
N LYS A 119 -53.26 55.18 22.80
CA LYS A 119 -53.50 55.90 24.05
C LYS A 119 -54.97 56.32 24.18
N ASP A 120 -55.55 56.85 23.10
CA ASP A 120 -56.94 57.28 23.07
C ASP A 120 -57.92 56.11 23.21
N ALA A 121 -57.59 54.93 22.65
CA ALA A 121 -58.41 53.72 22.77
C ALA A 121 -58.35 53.03 24.14
N THR A 122 -57.23 53.21 24.87
CA THR A 122 -57.05 52.67 26.23
C THR A 122 -57.58 53.59 27.34
N ARG A 123 -58.06 54.77 26.98
CA ARG A 123 -58.63 55.75 27.91
C ARG A 123 -60.13 55.53 28.07
#